data_AF-A0AAN8YSD2-F1
#
_entry.id   AF-A0AAN8YSD2-F1
#
_cell.length_a   1.000
_cell.length_b   1.000
_cell.length_c   1.000
_cell.angle_alpha   90.00
_cell.angle_beta   90.00
_cell.angle_gamma   90.00
#
_symmetry.space_group_name_H-M   'P 1'
#
loop_
_entity.id
_entity.type
_entity.pdbx_description
1 polymer ?
#
loop_
_entity_poly.entity_id
_entity_poly.type
_entity_poly.pdbx_seq_one_letter_code
_entity_poly.pdbx_strand_id
1 'polypeptide(L)' 'MEPPEVHKMVGRPKTKRERERDEARKREGLWSNSRKGLKMSCGHCSAPGHNKRNCPLVNSLFLS' A
#
# COMPACT_ATOMS: atom_id res chain seq x y z
N MET A 1 -3.91 7.46 18.47
CA MET A 1 -4.20 7.63 17.03
C MET A 1 -5.22 6.55 16.69
N GLU A 2 -6.45 6.96 16.39
CA GLU A 2 -7.52 6.01 16.08
C GLU A 2 -7.25 5.35 14.72
N PRO A 3 -7.31 4.02 14.60
CA PRO A 3 -7.10 3.35 13.33
C PRO A 3 -8.15 3.82 12.30
N PRO A 4 -7.78 4.08 11.04
CA PRO A 4 -8.75 4.41 10.01
C PRO A 4 -9.72 3.24 9.81
N GLU A 5 -11.00 3.54 9.56
CA GLU A 5 -11.99 2.52 9.21
C GLU A 5 -11.55 1.74 7.97
N VAL A 6 -11.55 0.41 8.09
CA VAL A 6 -11.18 -0.48 6.99
C VAL A 6 -12.36 -0.59 6.02
N HIS A 7 -12.36 0.25 4.98
CA HIS A 7 -13.36 0.15 3.91
C HIS A 7 -13.10 -1.05 3.00
N LYS A 8 -14.14 -1.86 2.74
CA LYS A 8 -14.06 -2.99 1.82
C LYS A 8 -13.81 -2.48 0.41
N MET A 9 -12.69 -2.88 -0.20
CA MET A 9 -12.43 -2.58 -1.60
C MET A 9 -13.51 -3.24 -2.47
N VAL A 10 -14.12 -2.45 -3.35
CA VAL A 10 -15.11 -2.96 -4.29
C VAL A 10 -14.41 -3.90 -5.25
N GLY A 11 -14.73 -5.20 -5.16
CA GLY A 11 -14.20 -6.22 -6.06
C GLY A 11 -14.68 -6.03 -7.50
N ARG A 12 -14.28 -6.94 -8.39
CA ARG A 12 -14.79 -6.95 -9.76
C ARG A 12 -16.32 -7.13 -9.75
N PRO A 13 -17.09 -6.24 -10.40
CA PRO A 13 -18.54 -6.38 -10.49
C PRO A 13 -18.91 -7.71 -11.15
N LYS A 14 -19.93 -8.41 -10.60
CA LYS A 14 -20.45 -9.65 -11.18
C LYS A 14 -21.23 -9.41 -12.49
N THR A 15 -21.82 -8.23 -12.64
CA THR A 15 -22.59 -7.79 -13.81
C THR A 15 -22.04 -6.47 -14.35
N LYS A 16 -22.44 -6.09 -15.57
CA LYS A 16 -22.09 -4.77 -16.13
C LYS A 16 -22.71 -3.69 -15.24
N ARG A 17 -21.85 -2.84 -14.69
CA ARG A 17 -22.19 -1.68 -13.89
C ARG A 17 -22.23 -0.45 -14.79
N GLU A 18 -23.27 0.37 -14.69
CA GLU A 18 -23.22 1.74 -15.17
C GLU A 18 -22.36 2.58 -14.24
N ARG A 19 -21.41 3.31 -14.82
CA ARG A 19 -20.56 4.25 -14.08
C ARG A 19 -21.32 5.56 -13.93
N GLU A 20 -21.53 6.03 -12.70
CA GLU A 20 -22.11 7.35 -12.47
C GLU A 20 -21.12 8.42 -12.94
N ARG A 21 -21.62 9.53 -13.52
CA ARG A 21 -20.81 10.62 -14.09
C ARG A 21 -19.72 11.12 -13.13
N ASP A 22 -20.10 11.27 -11.86
CA ASP A 22 -19.21 11.79 -10.80
C ASP A 22 -18.61 10.70 -9.91
N GLU A 23 -18.73 9.41 -10.27
CA GLU A 23 -18.22 8.27 -9.46
C GLU A 23 -16.72 8.41 -9.16
N ALA A 24 -15.94 8.95 -10.12
CA ALA A 24 -14.51 9.20 -9.94
C ALA A 24 -14.23 10.37 -8.99
N ARG A 25 -14.98 11.47 -9.10
CA ARG A 25 -14.86 12.65 -8.23
C ARG A 25 -15.29 12.32 -6.79
N LYS A 26 -16.33 11.49 -6.62
CA LYS A 26 -16.74 10.96 -5.31
C LYS A 26 -15.70 10.04 -4.66
N ARG A 27 -14.71 9.54 -5.41
CA ARG A 27 -13.56 8.76 -4.91
C ARG A 27 -12.29 9.59 -4.69
N GLU A 28 -12.33 10.90 -4.94
CA GLU A 28 -11.24 11.81 -4.63
C GLU A 28 -10.99 11.80 -3.11
N GLY A 29 -9.75 11.49 -2.69
CA GLY A 29 -9.38 11.26 -1.29
C GLY A 29 -9.30 9.78 -0.86
N LEU A 30 -10.07 8.88 -1.48
CA LEU A 30 -10.02 7.42 -1.23
C LEU A 30 -8.99 6.70 -2.11
N TRP A 31 -8.68 7.28 -3.27
CA TRP A 31 -7.72 6.71 -4.23
C TRP A 31 -6.27 6.70 -3.74
N SER A 32 -5.99 7.49 -2.69
CA SER A 32 -4.65 7.83 -2.29
C SER A 32 -4.49 7.94 -0.78
N ASN A 33 -4.88 6.91 -0.04
CA ASN A 33 -3.96 6.39 0.99
C ASN A 33 -2.75 5.73 0.31
N SER A 34 -2.16 6.47 -0.64
CA SER A 34 -0.87 6.18 -1.23
C SER A 34 0.06 5.98 -0.05
N ARG A 35 0.99 5.04 -0.14
CA ARG A 35 2.01 4.78 0.89
C ARG A 35 2.90 6.01 1.20
N LYS A 36 2.60 7.17 0.59
CA LYS A 36 3.09 8.50 0.94
C LYS A 36 2.91 8.74 2.45
N GLY A 37 4.02 8.78 3.17
CA GLY A 37 4.07 8.99 4.62
C GLY A 37 4.15 7.71 5.46
N LEU A 38 3.93 6.52 4.88
CA LEU A 38 4.14 5.27 5.62
C LEU A 38 5.63 4.98 5.73
N LYS A 39 6.16 4.94 6.95
CA LYS A 39 7.54 4.49 7.20
C LYS A 39 7.69 3.04 6.75
N MET A 40 8.50 2.83 5.74
CA MET A 40 8.88 1.49 5.30
C MET A 40 9.87 0.87 6.30
N SER A 41 9.55 -0.32 6.79
CA SER A 41 10.45 -1.17 7.58
C SER A 41 10.88 -2.40 6.77
N CYS A 42 12.08 -2.89 7.06
CA CYS A 42 12.60 -4.09 6.43
C CYS A 42 11.89 -5.34 6.96
N GLY A 43 11.34 -6.17 6.08
CA GLY A 43 10.70 -7.43 6.48
C GLY A 43 11.66 -8.51 6.99
N HIS A 44 12.97 -8.26 7.06
CA HIS A 44 13.96 -9.19 7.61
C HIS A 44 14.54 -8.70 8.94
N CYS A 45 15.01 -7.45 9.00
CA CYS A 45 15.64 -6.89 10.19
C CYS A 45 14.79 -5.85 10.93
N SER A 46 13.56 -5.59 10.45
CA SER A 46 12.61 -4.60 11.01
C SER A 46 13.10 -3.14 11.04
N ALA A 47 14.33 -2.87 10.62
CA ALA A 47 14.89 -1.52 10.58
C ALA A 47 14.23 -0.67 9.49
N PRO A 48 14.07 0.65 9.72
CA PRO A 48 13.49 1.56 8.74
C PRO A 48 14.45 1.86 7.58
N GLY A 49 13.92 2.42 6.49
CA GLY A 49 14.72 3.03 5.41
C GLY A 49 15.15 2.09 4.28
N HIS A 50 14.89 0.79 4.39
CA HIS A 50 15.10 -0.18 3.32
C HIS A 50 14.06 -1.31 3.34
N ASN A 51 13.96 -2.05 2.25
CA ASN A 51 13.12 -3.25 2.15
C ASN A 51 14.00 -4.52 2.22
N LYS A 52 13.39 -5.71 2.30
CA LYS A 52 14.11 -6.99 2.37
C LYS A 52 15.14 -7.18 1.24
N ARG A 53 14.84 -6.69 0.02
CA ARG A 53 15.70 -6.82 -1.16
C ARG A 53 17.02 -6.05 -1.03
N ASN A 54 16.99 -4.94 -0.30
CA ASN A 54 18.16 -4.09 -0.05
C ASN A 54 18.64 -4.21 1.39
N CYS A 55 18.30 -5.30 2.09
CA CYS A 55 18.70 -5.47 3.46
C CYS A 55 20.19 -5.80 3.53
N PRO A 56 21.00 -5.01 4.26
CA PRO A 56 22.44 -5.24 4.33
C PRO A 56 22.77 -6.59 4.94
N LEU A 57 21.95 -7.12 5.85
CA LEU A 57 22.13 -8.44 6.47
C LEU A 57 21.80 -9.60 5.52
N VAL A 58 20.93 -9.36 4.54
CA VAL A 58 20.58 -10.37 3.51
C VAL A 58 21.58 -10.30 2.36
N ASN A 59 22.01 -9.10 1.99
CA ASN A 59 22.93 -8.86 0.89
C ASN A 59 24.40 -9.07 1.28
N SER A 60 24.74 -9.03 2.56
CA SER A 60 26.09 -9.34 3.06
C SER A 60 26.48 -10.80 2.86
N LEU A 61 25.53 -11.69 2.57
CA LEU A 61 25.80 -13.10 2.25
C LEU A 61 26.25 -13.33 0.79
N PHE A 62 26.23 -12.29 -0.05
CA PHE A 62 26.60 -12.37 -1.48
C PHE A 62 27.89 -11.61 -1.83
N LEU A 63 28.62 -11.11 -0.82
CA LEU A 63 29.87 -10.34 -0.98
C LEU A 63 31.11 -11.04 -0.36
N SER A 64 30.99 -12.31 0.01
CA SER A 64 32.10 -13.16 0.49
C SER A 64 32.57 -14.12 -0.59
#